data_AF-A0A535JFT7-F1
#
_entry.id   AF-A0A535JFT7-F1
#
_cell.length_a   1.000
_cell.length_b   1.000
_cell.length_c   1.000
_cell.angle_alpha   90.00
_cell.angle_beta   90.00
_cell.angle_gamma   90.00
#
_symmetry.space_group_name_H-M   'P 1'
#
loop_
_entity.id
_entity.type
_entity.pdbx_description
1 polymer ?
#
loop_
_entity_poly.entity_id
_entity_poly.type
_entity_poly.pdbx_seq_one_letter_code
_entity_poly.pdbx_strand_id
1 'polypeptide(L)'
;MKLLTAVTASTFLVLVGCGSQSSPLTSVVPPPLGTIIFELGNPGPIFAIAADGTHRRGIHAGSESCCPRMSPDGSQMVVTDLGTGKPTAAMLRLDGSAYTVLQFPDPTLQVADPWAFSPDGVTIAGEGGEGADGPGPREGIYTFKLPLGVGLTRVDSSPGRREFPIAFSPDGSKILFVRHP
;
A
#
# COMPACT_ATOMS: atom_id res chain seq x y z
N MET A 1 -65.01 -41.40 5.79
CA MET A 1 -64.70 -41.19 4.34
C MET A 1 -65.33 -39.88 3.90
N LYS A 2 -64.53 -39.07 3.18
CA LYS A 2 -64.81 -37.79 2.49
C LYS A 2 -64.75 -36.49 3.32
N LEU A 3 -63.67 -35.76 3.01
CA LEU A 3 -63.45 -34.31 3.20
C LEU A 3 -64.50 -33.49 2.43
N LEU A 4 -64.72 -32.24 2.86
CA LEU A 4 -64.67 -31.07 1.97
C LEU A 4 -64.38 -29.77 2.74
N THR A 5 -63.49 -28.99 2.16
CA THR A 5 -62.78 -27.79 2.65
C THR A 5 -63.40 -26.50 2.05
N ALA A 6 -63.32 -25.38 2.77
CA ALA A 6 -63.24 -24.01 2.22
C ALA A 6 -62.73 -23.06 3.34
N VAL A 7 -61.43 -22.76 3.40
CA VAL A 7 -60.72 -21.59 2.82
C VAL A 7 -61.28 -20.24 3.27
N THR A 8 -60.54 -19.56 4.15
CA THR A 8 -60.39 -18.10 4.16
C THR A 8 -58.92 -17.76 4.37
N ALA A 9 -58.39 -16.91 3.49
CA ALA A 9 -57.02 -16.44 3.50
C ALA A 9 -56.87 -15.32 4.55
N SER A 10 -55.78 -15.35 5.32
CA SER A 10 -55.35 -14.21 6.13
C SER A 10 -53.86 -13.98 5.92
N THR A 11 -53.55 -12.78 5.46
CA THR A 11 -52.24 -12.27 5.06
C THR A 11 -51.28 -12.25 6.24
N PHE A 12 -50.13 -12.91 6.12
CA PHE A 12 -49.01 -12.76 7.07
C PHE A 12 -48.05 -11.69 6.57
N LEU A 13 -47.90 -10.62 7.36
CA LEU A 13 -46.83 -9.64 7.20
C LEU A 13 -45.56 -10.22 7.82
N VAL A 14 -44.58 -10.61 7.00
CA VAL A 14 -43.25 -11.02 7.49
C VAL A 14 -42.37 -9.78 7.55
N LEU A 15 -42.10 -9.29 8.76
CA LEU A 15 -41.02 -8.34 9.00
C LEU A 15 -39.70 -9.12 8.89
N VAL A 16 -39.01 -9.00 7.75
CA VAL A 16 -37.62 -9.46 7.61
C VAL A 16 -36.75 -8.49 8.40
N GLY A 17 -36.39 -8.90 9.61
CA GLY A 17 -35.30 -8.27 10.36
C GLY A 17 -34.00 -8.49 9.60
N CYS A 18 -33.57 -7.47 8.85
CA CYS A 18 -32.28 -7.46 8.18
C CYS A 18 -31.20 -7.35 9.26
N GLY A 19 -30.69 -8.49 9.72
CA GLY A 19 -29.54 -8.55 10.61
C GLY A 19 -28.30 -8.05 9.88
N SER A 20 -28.01 -6.76 9.99
CA SER A 20 -26.71 -6.21 9.65
C SER A 20 -25.71 -6.67 10.71
N GLN A 21 -25.04 -7.80 10.48
CA GLN A 21 -23.77 -8.05 11.15
C GLN A 21 -22.75 -7.08 10.52
N SER A 22 -22.61 -5.91 11.12
CA SER A 22 -21.47 -5.06 10.88
C SER A 22 -20.25 -5.78 11.45
N SER A 23 -19.42 -6.36 10.60
CA SER A 23 -18.06 -6.74 10.99
C SER A 23 -17.39 -5.51 11.59
N PRO A 24 -16.83 -5.56 12.81
CA PRO A 24 -16.06 -4.45 13.31
C PRO A 24 -14.87 -4.27 12.37
N LEU A 25 -14.73 -3.08 11.78
CA LEU A 25 -13.49 -2.68 11.16
C LEU A 25 -12.41 -2.85 12.23
N THR A 26 -11.49 -3.80 12.03
CA THR A 26 -10.37 -4.01 12.93
C THR A 26 -9.62 -2.68 13.01
N SER A 27 -9.75 -1.99 14.14
CA SER A 27 -9.11 -0.69 14.32
C SER A 27 -7.63 -0.92 14.07
N VAL A 28 -7.11 -0.29 13.04
CA VAL A 28 -5.68 -0.28 12.84
C VAL A 28 -5.13 0.57 13.97
N VAL A 29 -4.49 -0.04 14.96
CA VAL A 29 -3.83 0.72 16.00
C VAL A 29 -2.64 1.39 15.32
N PRO A 30 -2.65 2.73 15.13
CA PRO A 30 -1.49 3.40 14.58
C PRO A 30 -0.29 3.14 15.50
N PRO A 31 0.95 3.19 14.98
CA PRO A 31 2.12 3.15 15.83
C PRO A 31 1.94 4.15 16.97
N PRO A 32 2.26 3.77 18.22
CA PRO A 32 2.36 4.73 19.30
C PRO A 32 3.20 5.93 18.84
N LEU A 33 2.77 7.14 19.20
CA LEU A 33 3.54 8.36 18.97
C LEU A 33 5.00 8.11 19.37
N GLY A 34 5.91 8.37 18.44
CA GLY A 34 7.33 8.06 18.62
C GLY A 34 7.74 6.64 18.22
N THR A 35 7.08 5.98 17.27
CA THR A 35 7.64 4.76 16.64
C THR A 35 8.52 5.13 15.45
N ILE A 36 9.72 4.57 15.37
CA ILE A 36 10.63 4.68 14.23
C ILE A 36 10.61 3.35 13.46
N ILE A 37 10.41 3.43 12.15
CA ILE A 37 10.51 2.29 11.22
C ILE A 37 11.82 2.40 10.46
N PHE A 38 12.56 1.31 10.42
CA PHE A 38 13.85 1.26 9.74
C PHE A 38 14.14 -0.13 9.20
N GLU A 39 15.02 -0.18 8.24
CA GLU A 39 15.55 -1.41 7.65
C GLU A 39 16.97 -1.66 8.17
N LEU A 40 17.32 -2.93 8.34
CA LEU A 40 18.68 -3.35 8.70
C LEU A 40 19.24 -4.27 7.61
N GLY A 41 20.25 -3.82 6.86
CA GLY A 41 20.99 -4.66 5.90
C GLY A 41 20.85 -4.32 4.42
N ASN A 42 19.94 -3.40 4.04
CA ASN A 42 19.67 -2.88 2.68
C ASN A 42 20.24 -3.68 1.48
N PRO A 43 19.51 -4.71 0.97
CA PRO A 43 18.18 -5.13 1.40
C PRO A 43 18.19 -5.94 2.71
N GLY A 44 17.15 -5.82 3.54
CA GLY A 44 17.10 -6.57 4.79
C GLY A 44 15.80 -6.46 5.60
N PRO A 45 15.73 -7.13 6.76
CA PRO A 45 14.55 -7.11 7.61
C PRO A 45 14.18 -5.70 8.08
N ILE A 46 12.87 -5.44 8.13
CA ILE A 46 12.29 -4.19 8.61
C ILE A 46 11.97 -4.31 10.10
N PHE A 47 12.17 -3.24 10.85
CA PHE A 47 11.96 -3.17 12.29
C PHE A 47 11.14 -1.93 12.66
N ALA A 48 10.44 -2.06 13.80
CA ALA A 48 9.94 -0.94 14.57
C ALA A 48 10.72 -0.81 15.88
N ILE A 49 10.94 0.41 16.33
CA ILE A 49 11.54 0.73 17.63
C ILE A 49 10.85 1.97 18.21
N ALA A 50 10.78 2.09 19.53
CA ALA A 50 10.36 3.32 20.17
C ALA A 50 11.42 4.41 19.99
N ALA A 51 11.03 5.68 20.01
CA ALA A 51 11.89 6.82 19.76
C ALA A 51 12.96 7.02 20.85
N ASP A 52 12.75 6.44 22.03
CA ASP A 52 13.73 6.35 23.11
C ASP A 52 14.76 5.21 22.90
N GLY A 53 14.66 4.46 21.80
CA GLY A 53 15.53 3.33 21.47
C GLY A 53 15.12 2.00 22.10
N THR A 54 13.98 1.94 22.80
CA THR A 54 13.50 0.70 23.45
C THR A 54 12.51 -0.08 22.56
N HIS A 55 12.12 -1.27 23.01
CA HIS A 55 11.05 -2.07 22.39
C HIS A 55 11.23 -2.38 20.89
N ARG A 56 12.48 -2.62 20.46
CA ARG A 56 12.76 -3.04 19.08
C ARG A 56 12.07 -4.37 18.78
N ARG A 57 11.27 -4.41 17.69
CA ARG A 57 10.63 -5.62 17.19
C ARG A 57 10.70 -5.70 15.66
N GLY A 58 10.83 -6.92 15.14
CA GLY A 58 10.81 -7.15 13.69
C GLY A 58 9.40 -6.98 13.11
N ILE A 59 9.34 -6.46 11.90
CA ILE A 59 8.15 -6.42 11.04
C ILE A 59 8.43 -7.41 9.91
N HIS A 60 7.72 -8.54 9.91
CA HIS A 60 7.91 -9.54 8.87
C HIS A 60 7.22 -9.09 7.58
N ALA A 61 8.00 -8.49 6.68
CA ALA A 61 7.53 -8.02 5.37
C ALA A 61 7.89 -9.04 4.28
N GLY A 62 7.24 -10.21 4.28
CA GLY A 62 7.48 -11.21 3.23
C GLY A 62 8.97 -11.52 2.99
N SER A 63 9.37 -11.57 1.70
CA SER A 63 10.73 -11.85 1.23
C SER A 63 11.72 -10.71 1.54
N GLU A 64 12.92 -10.70 0.92
CA GLU A 64 13.81 -9.54 0.97
C GLU A 64 13.03 -8.27 0.55
N SER A 65 13.01 -7.27 1.42
CA SER A 65 12.30 -6.01 1.20
C SER A 65 13.20 -4.85 1.60
N CYS A 66 12.95 -3.68 1.03
CA CYS A 66 13.63 -2.46 1.44
C CYS A 66 12.67 -1.28 1.55
N CYS A 67 13.26 -0.16 1.97
CA CYS A 67 12.74 1.15 1.63
C CYS A 67 11.33 1.42 2.21
N PRO A 68 11.06 1.11 3.50
CA PRO A 68 9.74 1.27 4.07
C PRO A 68 9.31 2.74 4.12
N ARG A 69 8.02 2.97 3.87
CA ARG A 69 7.31 4.23 4.17
C ARG A 69 5.99 3.94 4.86
N MET A 70 5.70 4.71 5.90
CA MET A 70 4.42 4.67 6.61
C MET A 70 3.41 5.61 5.95
N SER A 71 2.14 5.19 5.93
CA SER A 71 1.03 6.07 5.58
C SER A 71 0.89 7.21 6.61
N PRO A 72 0.34 8.37 6.23
CA PRO A 72 0.20 9.52 7.14
C PRO A 72 -0.63 9.22 8.40
N ASP A 73 -1.63 8.34 8.29
CA ASP A 73 -2.46 7.88 9.41
C ASP A 73 -1.78 6.77 10.25
N GLY A 74 -0.60 6.32 9.85
CA GLY A 74 0.15 5.25 10.49
C GLY A 74 -0.48 3.86 10.38
N SER A 75 -1.55 3.69 9.60
CA SER A 75 -2.28 2.44 9.55
C SER A 75 -1.58 1.38 8.67
N GLN A 76 -0.82 1.81 7.68
CA GLN A 76 -0.25 0.94 6.67
C GLN A 76 1.17 1.37 6.31
N MET A 77 1.88 0.47 5.66
CA MET A 77 3.22 0.68 5.15
C MET A 77 3.31 0.22 3.71
N VAL A 78 4.15 0.88 2.93
CA VAL A 78 4.61 0.41 1.62
C VAL A 78 6.10 0.13 1.67
N VAL A 79 6.53 -0.89 0.95
CA VAL A 79 7.92 -1.35 0.83
C VAL A 79 8.22 -1.69 -0.61
N THR A 80 9.49 -1.83 -0.96
CA THR A 80 9.90 -2.52 -2.20
C THR A 80 10.06 -4.01 -1.89
N ASP A 81 9.26 -4.88 -2.52
CA ASP A 81 9.51 -6.34 -2.55
C ASP A 81 10.63 -6.62 -3.55
N LEU A 82 11.63 -7.38 -3.12
CA LEU A 82 12.79 -7.77 -3.93
C LEU A 82 12.87 -9.28 -4.17
N GLY A 83 12.15 -10.10 -3.41
CA GLY A 83 12.22 -11.56 -3.53
C GLY A 83 11.49 -12.14 -4.74
N THR A 84 10.74 -11.35 -5.50
CA THR A 84 10.12 -11.79 -6.76
C THR A 84 11.03 -11.69 -8.00
N GLY A 85 12.27 -11.21 -7.84
CA GLY A 85 13.22 -11.00 -8.94
C GLY A 85 12.88 -9.77 -9.81
N LYS A 86 11.80 -9.06 -9.49
CA LYS A 86 11.40 -7.79 -10.10
C LYS A 86 10.97 -6.83 -8.99
N PRO A 87 11.81 -5.84 -8.61
CA PRO A 87 11.48 -4.82 -7.63
C PRO A 87 10.07 -4.25 -7.84
N THR A 88 9.18 -4.49 -6.88
CA THR A 88 7.77 -4.10 -6.97
C THR A 88 7.25 -3.62 -5.62
N ALA A 89 6.47 -2.54 -5.62
CA ALA A 89 5.85 -2.02 -4.42
C ALA A 89 4.92 -3.08 -3.80
N ALA A 90 5.05 -3.26 -2.50
CA ALA A 90 4.18 -4.10 -1.70
C ALA A 90 3.62 -3.31 -0.52
N MET A 91 2.45 -3.72 -0.05
CA MET A 91 1.80 -3.17 1.13
C MET A 91 1.80 -4.14 2.28
N LEU A 92 1.85 -3.62 3.50
CA LEU A 92 1.68 -4.39 4.73
C LEU A 92 1.21 -3.50 5.87
N ARG A 93 0.81 -4.13 6.97
CA ARG A 93 0.51 -3.45 8.24
C ARG A 93 1.74 -3.47 9.15
N LEU A 94 1.71 -2.60 10.17
CA LEU A 94 2.81 -2.46 11.14
C LEU A 94 3.08 -3.73 11.98
N ASP A 95 2.11 -4.64 12.06
CA ASP A 95 2.27 -5.95 12.69
C ASP A 95 2.87 -7.01 11.74
N GLY A 96 3.17 -6.65 10.49
CA GLY A 96 3.64 -7.57 9.44
C GLY A 96 2.51 -8.30 8.70
N SER A 97 1.25 -8.10 9.10
CA SER A 97 0.11 -8.75 8.43
C SER A 97 -0.28 -8.03 7.13
N ALA A 98 -1.15 -8.68 6.36
CA ALA A 98 -1.68 -8.18 5.09
C ALA A 98 -0.61 -7.85 4.03
N TYR A 99 0.54 -8.52 4.09
CA TYR A 99 1.58 -8.41 3.07
C TYR A 99 1.02 -8.75 1.69
N THR A 100 1.04 -7.79 0.76
CA THR A 100 0.49 -7.93 -0.59
C THR A 100 1.39 -7.22 -1.59
N VAL A 101 1.99 -7.96 -2.52
CA VAL A 101 2.73 -7.39 -3.66
C VAL A 101 1.73 -6.81 -4.65
N LEU A 102 1.88 -5.52 -4.97
CA LEU A 102 0.97 -4.83 -5.89
C LEU A 102 1.15 -5.33 -7.31
N GLN A 103 0.04 -5.40 -8.06
CA GLN A 103 0.03 -5.83 -9.44
C GLN A 103 -0.20 -4.63 -10.34
N PHE A 104 0.67 -4.45 -11.33
CA PHE A 104 0.60 -3.37 -12.30
C PHE A 104 0.31 -3.91 -13.70
N PRO A 105 -0.38 -3.14 -14.58
CA PRO A 105 -0.80 -3.63 -15.89
C PRO A 105 0.34 -4.10 -16.80
N ASP A 106 1.50 -3.44 -16.73
CA ASP A 106 2.72 -3.86 -17.43
C ASP A 106 3.54 -4.80 -16.52
N PRO A 107 3.58 -6.11 -16.80
CA PRO A 107 4.30 -7.05 -15.96
C PRO A 107 5.83 -6.90 -16.07
N THR A 108 6.34 -6.17 -17.06
CA THR A 108 7.77 -5.95 -17.27
C THR A 108 8.29 -4.66 -16.65
N LEU A 109 7.38 -3.76 -16.24
CA LEU A 109 7.74 -2.54 -15.53
C LEU A 109 8.04 -2.87 -14.06
N GLN A 110 9.20 -2.41 -13.60
CA GLN A 110 9.49 -2.34 -12.17
C GLN A 110 8.82 -1.08 -11.61
N VAL A 111 8.18 -1.20 -10.47
CA VAL A 111 7.58 -0.07 -9.76
C VAL A 111 8.02 -0.19 -8.32
N ALA A 112 9.11 0.47 -7.98
CA ALA A 112 9.85 0.25 -6.76
C ALA A 112 10.04 1.56 -6.00
N ASP A 113 10.70 1.47 -4.85
CA ASP A 113 11.11 2.58 -4.02
C ASP A 113 9.96 3.55 -3.79
N PRO A 114 8.92 3.13 -3.06
CA PRO A 114 7.74 3.95 -2.82
C PRO A 114 8.09 5.10 -1.88
N TRP A 115 8.67 6.18 -2.40
CA TRP A 115 9.31 7.23 -1.63
C TRP A 115 8.36 8.08 -0.80
N ALA A 116 7.17 8.39 -1.33
CA ALA A 116 6.32 9.40 -0.74
C ALA A 116 4.82 9.05 -0.81
N PHE A 117 4.13 9.20 0.31
CA PHE A 117 2.68 9.27 0.36
C PHE A 117 2.20 10.69 0.05
N SER A 118 1.10 10.77 -0.68
CA SER A 118 0.25 11.95 -0.70
C SER A 118 -0.37 12.21 0.68
N PRO A 119 -0.75 13.46 1.00
CA PRO A 119 -1.26 13.81 2.33
C PRO A 119 -2.53 13.06 2.76
N ASP A 120 -3.34 12.62 1.79
CA ASP A 120 -4.55 11.82 2.04
C ASP A 120 -4.27 10.33 2.28
N GLY A 121 -3.02 9.89 2.08
CA GLY A 121 -2.58 8.50 2.26
C GLY A 121 -2.99 7.55 1.14
N VAL A 122 -3.60 8.04 0.04
CA VAL A 122 -4.16 7.18 -1.01
C VAL A 122 -3.19 6.98 -2.17
N THR A 123 -2.43 8.02 -2.53
CA THR A 123 -1.51 8.01 -3.67
C THR A 123 -0.06 7.88 -3.19
N ILE A 124 0.73 7.06 -3.86
CA ILE A 124 2.17 6.93 -3.70
C ILE A 124 2.87 7.53 -4.90
N ALA A 125 4.02 8.17 -4.69
CA ALA A 125 5.03 8.43 -5.72
C ALA A 125 6.22 7.52 -5.47
N GLY A 126 6.65 6.81 -6.51
CA GLY A 126 7.80 5.93 -6.49
C GLY A 126 8.56 5.96 -7.81
N GLU A 127 9.62 5.16 -7.88
CA GLU A 127 10.38 4.96 -9.10
C GLU A 127 9.70 3.91 -9.98
N GLY A 128 9.80 4.08 -11.29
CA GLY A 128 9.45 3.03 -12.23
C GLY A 128 10.40 3.00 -13.41
N GLY A 129 10.63 1.80 -13.95
CA GLY A 129 11.61 1.62 -15.01
C GLY A 129 11.94 0.16 -15.33
N GLU A 130 13.08 -0.03 -15.97
CA GLU A 130 13.59 -1.31 -16.44
C GLU A 130 14.45 -2.04 -15.38
N GLY A 131 14.87 -1.34 -14.33
CA GLY A 131 15.62 -1.89 -13.19
C GLY A 131 17.09 -1.52 -13.16
N ALA A 132 17.87 -2.32 -12.42
CA ALA A 132 19.29 -2.03 -12.13
C ALA A 132 20.21 -2.02 -13.36
N ASP A 133 19.78 -2.57 -14.49
CA ASP A 133 20.60 -2.73 -15.71
C ASP A 133 20.71 -1.44 -16.56
N GLY A 134 20.19 -0.32 -16.07
CA GLY A 134 20.44 1.02 -16.63
C GLY A 134 19.19 1.72 -17.14
N PRO A 135 19.28 3.02 -17.47
CA PRO A 135 18.10 3.80 -17.73
C PRO A 135 17.49 3.46 -19.08
N GLY A 136 16.42 2.66 -19.06
CA GLY A 136 15.58 2.42 -20.22
C GLY A 136 14.55 3.53 -20.41
N PRO A 137 13.79 3.50 -21.52
CA PRO A 137 12.87 4.57 -21.89
C PRO A 137 11.75 4.82 -20.88
N ARG A 138 11.48 3.87 -19.98
CA ARG A 138 10.43 3.96 -18.96
C ARG A 138 10.94 4.47 -17.61
N GLU A 139 12.23 4.73 -17.44
CA GLU A 139 12.73 5.35 -16.21
C GLU A 139 12.01 6.68 -15.92
N GLY A 140 11.56 6.83 -14.68
CA GLY A 140 10.97 8.07 -14.20
C GLY A 140 10.20 7.93 -12.89
N ILE A 141 9.39 8.94 -12.63
CA ILE A 141 8.53 9.04 -11.45
C ILE A 141 7.15 8.55 -11.82
N TYR A 142 6.68 7.56 -11.08
CA TYR A 142 5.35 7.01 -11.24
C TYR A 142 4.52 7.28 -10.00
N THR A 143 3.21 7.50 -10.21
CA THR A 143 2.23 7.50 -9.14
C THR A 143 1.23 6.38 -9.30
N PHE A 144 0.79 5.81 -8.19
CA PHE A 144 -0.25 4.78 -8.15
C PHE A 144 -1.06 4.89 -6.86
N LYS A 145 -2.24 4.28 -6.85
CA LYS A 145 -3.19 4.36 -5.73
C LYS A 145 -3.28 3.05 -4.96
N LEU A 146 -3.25 3.16 -3.64
CA LEU A 146 -3.49 2.07 -2.70
C LEU A 146 -5.00 1.80 -2.55
N PRO A 147 -5.39 0.60 -2.07
CA PRO A 147 -4.54 -0.56 -1.78
C PRO A 147 -4.26 -1.46 -2.99
N LEU A 148 -4.84 -1.15 -4.15
CA LEU A 148 -4.87 -2.06 -5.31
C LEU A 148 -3.75 -1.81 -6.34
N GLY A 149 -2.92 -0.78 -6.18
CA GLY A 149 -1.90 -0.41 -7.18
C GLY A 149 -2.50 0.15 -8.47
N VAL A 150 -3.71 0.72 -8.42
CA VAL A 150 -4.44 1.20 -9.61
C VAL A 150 -4.06 2.62 -9.98
N GLY A 151 -4.37 3.02 -11.21
CA GLY A 151 -4.12 4.38 -11.69
C GLY A 151 -2.63 4.68 -11.87
N LEU A 152 -1.81 3.66 -12.13
CA LEU A 152 -0.39 3.82 -12.42
C LEU A 152 -0.20 4.80 -13.57
N THR A 153 0.51 5.89 -13.31
CA THR A 153 0.80 6.91 -14.31
C THR A 153 2.19 7.50 -14.08
N ARG A 154 2.89 7.78 -15.17
CA ARG A 154 4.16 8.49 -15.14
C ARG A 154 3.90 9.99 -15.07
N VAL A 155 4.56 10.69 -14.15
CA VAL A 155 4.26 12.10 -13.84
C VAL A 155 5.41 13.07 -14.12
N ASP A 156 6.59 12.57 -14.46
CA ASP A 156 7.71 13.40 -14.87
C ASP A 156 7.74 13.66 -16.39
N SER A 157 8.57 14.62 -16.82
CA SER A 157 8.71 15.03 -18.21
C SER A 157 10.07 14.64 -18.83
N SER A 158 10.76 13.65 -18.26
CA SER A 158 12.17 13.34 -18.55
C SER A 158 12.38 11.87 -18.95
N PRO A 159 11.84 11.39 -20.10
CA PRO A 159 12.02 9.99 -20.55
C PRO A 159 13.47 9.55 -20.55
N GLY A 160 13.70 8.34 -20.02
CA GLY A 160 15.04 7.75 -19.93
C GLY A 160 15.91 8.35 -18.83
N ARG A 161 15.35 9.10 -17.90
CA ARG A 161 16.08 9.61 -16.74
C ARG A 161 15.50 9.05 -15.46
N ARG A 162 16.39 8.57 -14.62
CA ARG A 162 16.06 8.17 -13.25
C ARG A 162 15.92 9.42 -12.39
N GLU A 163 14.70 9.68 -11.92
CA GLU A 163 14.35 10.80 -11.06
C GLU A 163 13.73 10.28 -9.76
N PHE A 164 14.01 10.94 -8.64
CA PHE A 164 13.68 10.43 -7.31
C PHE A 164 12.61 11.32 -6.66
N PRO A 165 11.35 10.88 -6.52
CA PRO A 165 10.35 11.64 -5.80
C PRO A 165 10.71 11.69 -4.31
N ILE A 166 10.67 12.86 -3.69
CA ILE A 166 11.02 13.06 -2.27
C ILE A 166 9.77 13.20 -1.42
N ALA A 167 8.81 14.04 -1.84
CA ALA A 167 7.63 14.34 -1.06
C ALA A 167 6.51 14.94 -1.92
N PHE A 168 5.25 14.73 -1.51
CA PHE A 168 4.14 15.52 -1.99
C PHE A 168 4.07 16.88 -1.27
N SER A 169 3.52 17.90 -1.94
CA SER A 169 3.11 19.13 -1.28
C SER A 169 1.99 18.87 -0.27
N PRO A 170 1.79 19.75 0.75
CA PRO A 170 0.75 19.55 1.77
C PRO A 170 -0.69 19.46 1.23
N ASP A 171 -0.95 20.03 0.05
CA ASP A 171 -2.23 19.96 -0.66
C ASP A 171 -2.29 18.79 -1.68
N GLY A 172 -1.21 18.01 -1.81
CA GLY A 172 -1.09 16.89 -2.73
C GLY A 172 -0.95 17.26 -4.21
N SER A 173 -0.91 18.56 -4.56
CA SER A 173 -0.93 19.02 -5.96
C SER A 173 0.41 18.95 -6.68
N LYS A 174 1.53 18.79 -5.95
CA LYS A 174 2.89 18.77 -6.48
C LYS A 174 3.72 17.67 -5.84
N ILE A 175 4.79 17.29 -6.54
CA ILE A 175 5.82 16.39 -6.06
C ILE A 175 7.16 17.12 -6.11
N LEU A 176 7.86 17.18 -4.97
CA LEU A 176 9.28 17.54 -4.90
C LEU A 176 10.08 16.32 -5.34
N PHE A 177 11.05 16.49 -6.23
CA PHE A 177 11.92 15.42 -6.67
C PHE A 177 13.36 15.92 -6.84
N VAL A 178 14.31 14.98 -6.77
CA VAL A 178 15.72 15.22 -7.09
C VAL A 178 16.02 14.66 -8.47
N ARG A 179 16.69 15.48 -9.26
CA ARG A 179 17.22 15.10 -10.57
C ARG A 179 18.72 14.88 -10.44
N HIS A 180 19.19 13.68 -10.79
CA HIS A 180 20.62 13.47 -10.98
C HIS A 180 21.09 14.21 -12.25
N PRO A 181 22.29 14.84 -12.22
CA PRO A 181 22.85 15.57 -13.36
C PRO A 181 22.94 14.74 -14.64
#